data_AF-A0A501WPQ1-F1
#
_entry.id   AF-A0A501WPQ1-F1
#
_cell.length_a   1.000
_cell.length_b   1.000
_cell.length_c   1.000
_cell.angle_alpha   90.00
_cell.angle_beta   90.00
_cell.angle_gamma   90.00
#
_symmetry.space_group_name_H-M   'P 1'
#
loop_
_entity.id
_entity.type
_entity.pdbx_description
1 polymer ?
#
loop_
_entity_poly.entity_id
_entity_poly.type
_entity_poly.pdbx_seq_one_letter_code
_entity_poly.pdbx_strand_id
1 'polypeptide(L)'
;MKLKLTPTQNLCIGFIESGFDLVELDDKLYFVKGERRQKVLPKTLDALVSRGALAVTDDGQYQLSEEFKQHRQRMREPFDSGHTRH
;
A
#
# COMPACT_ATOMS: atom_id res chain seq x y z
N MET A 1 -2.98 6.93 13.66
CA MET A 1 -3.03 7.45 12.28
C MET A 1 -4.46 7.36 11.75
N LYS A 2 -5.03 8.40 11.15
CA LYS A 2 -6.38 8.37 10.54
C LYS A 2 -6.23 8.41 9.02
N LEU A 3 -5.81 7.29 8.40
CA LEU A 3 -5.64 7.26 6.94
C LEU A 3 -6.97 7.13 6.23
N LYS A 4 -7.34 8.16 5.49
CA LYS A 4 -8.33 8.06 4.42
C LYS A 4 -7.60 7.95 3.09
N LEU A 5 -7.40 6.71 2.64
CA LEU A 5 -6.90 6.43 1.31
C LEU A 5 -8.04 6.45 0.29
N THR A 6 -7.77 6.99 -0.89
CA THR A 6 -8.71 6.88 -2.03
C THR A 6 -8.77 5.43 -2.53
N PRO A 7 -9.81 5.04 -3.28
CA PRO A 7 -9.89 3.70 -3.87
C PRO A 7 -8.64 3.31 -4.67
N THR A 8 -8.10 4.23 -5.47
CA THR A 8 -6.87 4.01 -6.24
C THR A 8 -5.64 3.81 -5.35
N GLN A 9 -5.54 4.53 -4.24
CA GLN A 9 -4.44 4.37 -3.28
C GLN A 9 -4.53 3.02 -2.55
N ASN A 10 -5.74 2.63 -2.12
CA ASN A 10 -5.97 1.31 -1.54
C ASN A 10 -5.61 0.18 -2.51
N LEU A 11 -5.91 0.35 -3.80
CA LEU A 11 -5.52 -0.61 -4.84
C LEU A 11 -4.00 -0.73 -4.96
N CYS A 12 -3.27 0.39 -4.96
CA CYS A 12 -1.80 0.39 -5.00
C CYS A 12 -1.19 -0.33 -3.78
N ILE A 13 -1.74 -0.07 -2.59
CA ILE A 13 -1.35 -0.79 -1.37
C ILE A 13 -1.62 -2.30 -1.53
N GLY A 14 -2.78 -2.67 -2.07
CA GLY A 14 -3.11 -4.07 -2.33
C GLY A 14 -2.14 -4.79 -3.27
N PHE A 15 -1.60 -4.10 -4.27
CA PHE A 15 -0.56 -4.67 -5.14
C PHE A 15 0.72 -4.98 -4.37
N ILE A 16 1.22 -4.02 -3.58
CA ILE A 16 2.44 -4.20 -2.78
C ILE A 16 2.27 -5.34 -1.77
N GLU A 17 1.12 -5.41 -1.10
CA GLU A 17 0.80 -6.49 -0.16
C GLU A 17 0.65 -7.86 -0.80
N SER A 18 0.22 -7.87 -2.06
CA SER A 18 0.10 -9.10 -2.85
C SER A 18 1.45 -9.54 -3.42
N GLY A 19 2.55 -8.83 -3.12
CA GLY A 19 3.90 -9.13 -3.61
C GLY A 19 4.11 -8.73 -5.07
N PHE A 20 3.54 -7.61 -5.50
CA PHE A 20 3.98 -6.96 -6.73
C PHE A 20 5.19 -6.07 -6.42
N ASP A 21 6.19 -6.16 -7.29
CA ASP A 21 7.36 -5.30 -7.24
C ASP A 21 7.09 -4.00 -8.00
N LEU A 22 7.60 -2.89 -7.48
CA LEU A 22 7.55 -1.61 -8.20
C LEU A 22 8.81 -1.46 -9.04
N VAL A 23 8.64 -1.34 -10.36
CA VAL A 23 9.74 -1.13 -11.31
C VAL A 23 9.50 0.12 -12.14
N GLU A 24 10.59 0.77 -12.53
CA GLU A 24 10.59 1.87 -13.49
C GLU A 24 10.98 1.37 -14.87
N LEU A 25 10.14 1.64 -15.87
CA LEU A 25 10.35 1.26 -17.28
C LEU A 25 9.90 2.41 -18.16
N ASP A 26 10.76 2.91 -19.05
CA ASP A 26 10.46 4.02 -19.97
C ASP A 26 9.83 5.25 -19.25
N ASP A 27 10.48 5.72 -18.19
CA ASP A 27 10.05 6.85 -17.34
C ASP A 27 8.65 6.68 -16.72
N LYS A 28 8.18 5.43 -16.61
CA LYS A 28 6.87 5.08 -16.06
C LYS A 28 7.04 4.01 -14.99
N LEU A 29 6.26 4.17 -13.93
CA LEU A 29 6.25 3.23 -12.82
C LEU A 29 5.17 2.16 -13.04
N TYR A 30 5.53 0.91 -12.74
CA TYR A 30 4.66 -0.24 -12.86
C TYR A 30 4.77 -1.14 -11.63
N PHE A 31 3.65 -1.66 -11.17
CA PHE A 31 3.60 -2.84 -10.32
C PHE A 31 3.70 -4.08 -11.21
N VAL A 32 4.66 -4.97 -10.95
CA VAL A 32 4.89 -6.19 -11.72
C VAL A 32 4.86 -7.41 -10.82
N LYS A 33 4.18 -8.47 -11.27
CA LYS A 33 4.20 -9.79 -10.64
C LYS A 33 4.07 -10.87 -11.70
N GLY A 34 5.17 -11.54 -12.04
CA GLY A 34 5.23 -12.44 -13.19
C GLY A 34 4.90 -11.68 -14.49
N GLU A 35 3.93 -12.17 -15.26
CA GLU A 35 3.48 -11.52 -16.50
C GLU A 35 2.51 -10.35 -16.27
N ARG A 36 2.01 -10.17 -15.03
CA ARG A 36 1.06 -9.10 -14.73
C ARG A 36 1.82 -7.81 -14.50
N ARG A 37 1.46 -6.76 -15.25
CA ARG A 37 1.89 -5.39 -14.97
C ARG A 37 0.70 -4.44 -14.80
N GLN A 38 0.82 -3.51 -13.87
CA GLN A 38 -0.14 -2.43 -13.68
C GLN A 38 0.60 -1.10 -13.60
N LYS A 39 0.29 -0.19 -14.53
CA LYS A 39 0.87 1.17 -14.49
C LYS A 39 0.37 1.92 -13.26
N VAL A 40 1.28 2.64 -12.60
CA VAL A 40 0.98 3.58 -11.52
C VAL A 40 1.54 4.95 -11.85
N LEU A 41 0.85 5.99 -11.39
CA LEU A 41 1.32 7.36 -11.56
C LEU A 41 2.27 7.73 -10.41
N PRO A 42 3.42 8.37 -10.67
CA PRO A 42 4.35 8.81 -9.62
C PRO A 42 3.66 9.58 -8.49
N LYS A 43 2.80 10.55 -8.86
CA LYS A 43 1.98 11.32 -7.91
C LYS A 43 1.15 10.49 -6.94
N THR A 44 0.75 9.27 -7.33
CA THR A 44 -0.01 8.37 -6.46
C THR A 44 0.90 7.77 -5.39
N LEU A 45 2.14 7.42 -5.74
CA LEU A 45 3.14 6.92 -4.81
C LEU A 45 3.60 8.02 -3.86
N ASP A 46 3.85 9.22 -4.37
CA ASP A 46 4.20 10.39 -3.57
C ASP A 46 3.12 10.70 -2.52
N ALA A 47 1.85 10.59 -2.94
CA ALA A 47 0.71 10.79 -2.06
C ALA A 47 0.52 9.66 -1.03
N LEU A 48 1.06 8.47 -1.29
CA LEU A 48 1.10 7.37 -0.31
C LEU A 48 2.25 7.55 0.68
N VAL A 49 3.43 7.99 0.21
CA VAL A 49 4.57 8.35 1.07
C VAL A 49 4.20 9.51 1.99
N SER A 50 3.62 10.59 1.44
CA SER A 50 3.18 11.76 2.21
C SER A 50 2.12 11.45 3.27
N ARG A 51 1.33 10.38 3.05
CA ARG A 51 0.34 9.90 4.01
C ARG A 51 0.93 8.91 5.02
N GLY A 52 2.22 8.59 4.94
CA GLY A 52 2.86 7.58 5.78
C GLY A 52 2.41 6.15 5.47
N ALA A 53 1.82 5.88 4.30
CA ALA A 53 1.46 4.53 3.88
C ALA A 53 2.66 3.77 3.27
N LEU A 54 3.53 4.49 2.56
CA LEU A 54 4.77 3.97 2.00
C LEU A 54 5.98 4.66 2.63
N ALA A 55 7.08 3.92 2.67
CA ALA A 55 8.41 4.43 2.93
C ALA A 55 9.28 4.13 1.69
N VAL A 56 10.23 5.02 1.42
CA VAL A 56 11.26 4.82 0.42
C VAL A 56 12.49 4.30 1.15
N THR A 57 13.04 3.16 0.72
CA THR A 57 14.28 2.61 1.27
C THR A 57 15.50 3.36 0.72
N ASP A 58 16.67 3.16 1.33
CA ASP A 58 17.93 3.76 0.85
C ASP A 58 18.28 3.34 -0.59
N ASP A 59 17.80 2.17 -1.02
CA ASP A 59 17.93 1.66 -2.39
C ASP A 59 16.90 2.25 -3.37
N GLY A 60 16.09 3.23 -2.92
CA GLY A 60 15.04 3.87 -3.73
C GLY A 60 13.80 3.01 -3.95
N GLN A 61 13.63 1.91 -3.22
CA GLN A 61 12.47 1.03 -3.34
C GLN A 61 11.32 1.48 -2.46
N TYR A 62 10.10 1.23 -2.91
CA TYR A 62 8.89 1.56 -2.15
C TYR A 62 8.43 0.35 -1.35
N GLN A 63 8.29 0.51 -0.05
CA GLN A 63 7.78 -0.51 0.85
C GLN A 63 6.67 0.07 1.74
N LEU A 64 5.79 -0.79 2.25
CA LEU A 64 4.83 -0.34 3.27
C LEU A 64 5.58 0.13 4.51
N SER A 65 5.21 1.30 5.03
CA SER A 65 5.77 1.77 6.28
C SER A 65 5.34 0.86 7.44
N GLU A 66 6.19 0.72 8.45
CA GLU A 66 5.86 -0.08 9.64
C GLU A 66 4.62 0.45 10.37
N GLU A 67 4.48 1.78 10.44
CA GLU A 67 3.30 2.43 11.02
C GLU A 67 2.02 2.05 10.27
N PHE A 68 2.08 1.98 8.94
CA PHE A 68 0.97 1.56 8.12
C PHE A 68 0.65 0.09 8.31
N LYS A 69 1.66 -0.80 8.31
CA LYS A 69 1.47 -2.24 8.57
C LYS A 69 0.76 -2.46 9.91
N GLN A 70 1.22 -1.82 10.98
CA GLN A 70 0.60 -1.91 12.31
C GLN A 70 -0.84 -1.38 12.32
N HIS A 71 -1.07 -0.23 11.66
CA HIS A 71 -2.43 0.31 11.54
C HIS A 71 -3.37 -0.64 10.80
N ARG A 72 -2.90 -1.24 9.70
CA ARG A 72 -3.65 -2.18 8.88
C ARG A 72 -3.90 -3.50 9.62
N GLN A 73 -2.94 -3.96 10.42
CA GLN A 73 -3.10 -5.11 11.30
C GLN A 73 -4.19 -4.86 12.34
N ARG A 74 -4.17 -3.72 13.05
CA ARG A 74 -5.21 -3.36 14.03
C ARG A 74 -6.61 -3.25 13.43
N MET A 75 -6.71 -2.86 12.15
CA MET A 75 -7.99 -2.80 11.42
C MET A 75 -8.45 -4.16 10.88
N ARG A 76 -7.52 -5.11 10.68
CA ARG A 76 -7.79 -6.47 10.20
C ARG A 76 -7.94 -7.49 11.32
N GLU A 77 -7.41 -7.20 12.51
CA GLU A 77 -7.73 -7.96 13.70
C GLU A 77 -9.25 -7.99 13.82
N PRO A 78 -9.85 -9.19 13.93
CA PRO A 78 -11.26 -9.26 14.25
C PRO A 78 -11.40 -8.45 15.53
N PHE A 79 -12.15 -7.36 15.47
CA PHE A 79 -12.74 -6.82 16.67
C PHE A 79 -13.58 -7.99 17.18
N ASP A 80 -13.06 -8.71 18.18
CA ASP A 80 -13.83 -9.55 19.07
C ASP A 80 -14.74 -8.60 19.88
N SER A 81 -15.56 -7.79 19.18
CA SER A 81 -16.74 -7.19 19.74
C SER A 81 -17.66 -8.37 19.92
N GLY A 82 -17.54 -9.01 21.09
CA GLY A 82 -18.41 -10.07 21.54
C GLY A 82 -19.82 -9.76 21.08
N HIS A 83 -20.32 -10.57 20.15
CA HIS A 83 -21.70 -10.50 19.72
C HIS A 83 -22.54 -10.71 20.98
N THR A 84 -23.05 -9.61 21.52
CA THR A 84 -24.09 -9.65 22.54
C THR A 84 -25.31 -10.19 21.81
N ARG A 85 -25.56 -11.48 22.03
CA ARG A 85 -26.72 -12.20 21.55
C ARG A 85 -27.94 -11.54 22.21
N HIS A 86 -28.76 -10.86 21.42
CA HIS A 86 -30.04 -10.29 21.84
C HIS A 86 -31.14 -11.35 21.74
#